data_AF-A0A927IG79-F1
#
_entry.id   AF-A0A927IG79-F1
#
_cell.length_a   1.000
_cell.length_b   1.000
_cell.length_c   1.000
_cell.angle_alpha   90.00
_cell.angle_beta   90.00
_cell.angle_gamma   90.00
#
_symmetry.space_group_name_H-M   'P 1'
#
loop_
_entity.id
_entity.type
_entity.pdbx_description
1 polymer ?
#
loop_
_entity_poly.entity_id
_entity_poly.type
_entity_poly.pdbx_seq_one_letter_code
_entity_poly.pdbx_strand_id
1 'polypeptide(L)'
;MIIRCCTLICLGLWASITNSIVSAQVAVEEPEAVESANAPAKDGGEESAKFYVVPVEGPIGPTTLYAIRGSVKTAIAEGYGTVVLDMNTPGGRLDSTLEIMEVLDRFPGKTITYVNDEAISAGAIIAAVTNEIYFTSKAVIGSAEPVTGQGEDINESMKRKLMSYLNAKMEAYTDQYAFRSEVIRAMMDPEFEFKIGEEVISPKGELLNLTAKRAHEVYGDPPMPLLGSGIVDDLDKLISSLAVDTDPVITRFEATWSLSLAEFIVGLAPFLLAVAVISVYVEFQTPGFGVFGIVGVVFFLIAIFGHNVAGLSGHEPLLLFIIGVALLFLEVFVAPGTLFFAIPGFIMMLVSLVWAMADIWPSETPDFTWSWEMFEKPVQNLVGGVLMGVVGVLVLARFLPKTFLWDRLVLKESVAGLGGDVEGVSASSAESSLVGAVAVAVSDLMPSGEIEIDGRRYDAKLNFGSADRGTQVRVVSKSDFGYIVEIADS
;
A
#
# COMPACT_ATOMS: atom_id res chain seq x y z
N MET A 1 12.98 -45.48 6.75
CA MET A 1 11.66 -46.16 6.87
C MET A 1 10.54 -45.19 7.20
N ILE A 2 10.78 -44.16 8.03
CA ILE A 2 9.80 -43.11 8.38
C ILE A 2 9.44 -42.19 7.20
N ILE A 3 10.41 -41.84 6.34
CA ILE A 3 10.18 -41.00 5.15
C ILE A 3 9.22 -41.66 4.14
N ARG A 4 9.31 -42.98 3.95
CA ARG A 4 8.39 -43.74 3.06
C ARG A 4 6.98 -43.87 3.62
N CYS A 5 6.78 -43.80 4.94
CA CYS A 5 5.46 -43.81 5.57
C CYS A 5 4.74 -42.46 5.39
N CYS A 6 5.44 -41.34 5.50
CA CYS A 6 4.83 -40.01 5.30
C CYS A 6 4.45 -39.75 3.84
N THR A 7 5.22 -40.26 2.86
CA THR A 7 4.87 -40.09 1.44
C THR A 7 3.59 -40.87 1.06
N LEU A 8 3.39 -42.06 1.63
CA LEU A 8 2.19 -42.88 1.39
C LEU A 8 0.93 -42.31 2.06
N ILE A 9 1.07 -41.67 3.23
CA ILE A 9 -0.04 -41.00 3.92
C ILE A 9 -0.45 -39.71 3.19
N CYS A 10 0.51 -38.93 2.68
CA CYS A 10 0.21 -37.73 1.88
C CYS A 10 -0.41 -38.06 0.50
N LEU A 11 -0.01 -39.15 -0.15
CA LEU A 11 -0.63 -39.60 -1.40
C LEU A 11 -2.06 -40.14 -1.20
N GLY A 12 -2.35 -40.78 -0.06
CA GLY A 12 -3.71 -41.25 0.28
C GLY A 12 -4.68 -40.11 0.62
N LEU A 13 -4.19 -39.06 1.28
CA LEU A 13 -4.97 -37.85 1.58
C LEU A 13 -5.23 -37.00 0.34
N TRP A 14 -4.26 -36.89 -0.58
CA TRP A 14 -4.44 -36.20 -1.86
C TRP A 14 -5.49 -36.88 -2.75
N ALA A 15 -5.47 -38.22 -2.82
CA ALA A 15 -6.43 -39.00 -3.62
C ALA A 15 -7.88 -38.94 -3.10
N SER A 16 -8.10 -38.84 -1.77
CA SER A 16 -9.44 -38.67 -1.19
C SER A 16 -10.02 -37.27 -1.38
N ILE A 17 -9.16 -36.24 -1.42
CA ILE A 17 -9.58 -34.86 -1.64
C ILE A 17 -9.90 -34.63 -3.12
N THR A 18 -9.14 -35.20 -4.05
CA THR A 18 -9.44 -35.09 -5.50
C THR A 18 -10.72 -35.84 -5.90
N ASN A 19 -11.01 -36.99 -5.30
CA ASN A 19 -12.24 -37.74 -5.61
C ASN A 19 -13.51 -37.07 -5.06
N SER A 20 -13.40 -36.30 -3.97
CA SER A 20 -14.52 -35.53 -3.41
C SER A 20 -14.81 -34.25 -4.20
N ILE A 21 -13.81 -33.72 -4.93
CA ILE A 21 -13.95 -32.51 -5.76
C ILE A 21 -14.48 -32.85 -7.17
N VAL A 22 -14.23 -34.06 -7.69
CA VAL A 22 -14.69 -34.48 -9.03
C VAL A 22 -16.16 -34.94 -9.05
N SER A 23 -16.75 -35.32 -7.91
CA SER A 23 -18.16 -35.75 -7.86
C SER A 23 -19.19 -34.63 -7.61
N ALA A 24 -18.76 -33.37 -7.45
CA ALA A 24 -19.66 -32.26 -7.06
C ALA A 24 -20.10 -31.32 -8.19
N GLN A 25 -19.62 -31.50 -9.43
CA GLN A 25 -20.09 -30.79 -10.63
C GLN A 25 -19.93 -31.81 -11.78
N VAL A 26 -20.96 -32.32 -12.47
CA VAL A 26 -22.01 -31.65 -13.21
C VAL A 26 -23.11 -32.69 -13.50
N ALA A 27 -24.31 -32.49 -12.95
CA ALA A 27 -25.54 -32.99 -13.56
C ALA A 27 -26.16 -31.78 -14.27
N VAL A 28 -26.08 -31.75 -15.60
CA VAL A 28 -26.80 -30.77 -16.42
C VAL A 28 -28.24 -31.27 -16.51
N GLU A 29 -29.16 -30.59 -15.85
CA GLU A 29 -30.58 -30.61 -16.19
C GLU A 29 -30.86 -29.30 -16.95
N GLU A 30 -31.44 -29.42 -18.15
CA GLU A 30 -31.81 -28.30 -19.02
C GLU A 30 -32.85 -27.39 -18.33
N PRO A 31 -32.81 -26.06 -18.53
CA PRO A 31 -33.77 -25.18 -17.90
C PRO A 31 -35.09 -25.22 -18.68
N GLU A 32 -36.15 -25.72 -18.03
CA GLU A 32 -37.52 -25.32 -18.35
C GLU A 32 -37.68 -23.82 -18.07
N ALA A 33 -38.31 -23.13 -19.03
CA ALA A 33 -38.61 -21.71 -18.92
C ALA A 33 -39.60 -21.45 -17.78
N VAL A 34 -39.15 -20.73 -16.75
CA VAL A 34 -40.02 -20.19 -15.69
C VAL A 34 -39.74 -18.69 -15.54
N GLU A 35 -40.64 -17.93 -16.16
CA GLU A 35 -41.37 -16.79 -15.61
C GLU A 35 -40.70 -15.93 -14.53
N SER A 36 -40.58 -14.63 -14.83
CA SER A 36 -40.13 -13.58 -13.93
C SER A 36 -40.86 -13.63 -12.58
N ALA A 37 -40.11 -13.81 -11.49
CA ALA A 37 -40.65 -13.72 -10.14
C ALA A 37 -39.74 -12.87 -9.24
N ASN A 38 -40.26 -11.67 -8.97
CA ASN A 38 -40.14 -10.87 -7.76
C ASN A 38 -38.77 -10.38 -7.28
N ALA A 39 -38.62 -9.06 -7.48
CA ALA A 39 -37.99 -8.14 -6.54
C ALA A 39 -38.33 -8.48 -5.07
N PRO A 40 -37.43 -8.19 -4.12
CA PRO A 40 -37.72 -8.41 -2.71
C PRO A 40 -38.98 -7.63 -2.33
N ALA A 41 -39.92 -8.35 -1.74
CA ALA A 41 -41.13 -7.77 -1.17
C ALA A 41 -40.72 -6.71 -0.15
N LYS A 42 -41.17 -5.47 -0.38
CA LYS A 42 -41.16 -4.40 0.62
C LYS A 42 -41.98 -4.86 1.81
N ASP A 43 -41.31 -5.22 2.89
CA ASP A 43 -41.94 -5.30 4.20
C ASP A 43 -42.26 -3.87 4.66
N GLY A 44 -43.50 -3.64 5.05
CA GLY A 44 -44.10 -2.32 5.26
C GLY A 44 -43.79 -1.71 6.62
N GLY A 45 -42.52 -1.63 6.99
CA GLY A 45 -42.05 -0.66 7.98
C GLY A 45 -41.57 0.58 7.22
N GLU A 46 -41.99 1.78 7.62
CA GLU A 46 -41.39 3.02 7.13
C GLU A 46 -39.90 3.03 7.52
N GLU A 47 -39.03 2.54 6.63
CA GLU A 47 -37.58 2.68 6.80
C GLU A 47 -37.26 4.17 6.74
N SER A 48 -36.83 4.73 7.87
CA SER A 48 -36.34 6.11 7.97
C SER A 48 -35.32 6.41 6.88
N ALA A 49 -35.50 7.52 6.18
CA ALA A 49 -34.53 7.98 5.18
C ALA A 49 -33.16 8.21 5.84
N LYS A 50 -32.12 7.51 5.35
CA LYS A 50 -30.75 7.57 5.88
C LYS A 50 -29.88 8.52 5.06
N PHE A 51 -29.26 9.48 5.75
CA PHE A 51 -28.37 10.49 5.17
C PHE A 51 -26.98 10.39 5.78
N TYR A 52 -25.96 10.40 4.92
CA TYR A 52 -24.56 10.44 5.32
C TYR A 52 -23.96 11.79 4.93
N VAL A 53 -23.64 12.63 5.93
CA VAL A 53 -23.13 13.98 5.73
C VAL A 53 -21.61 13.97 5.81
N VAL A 54 -20.95 14.53 4.80
CA VAL A 54 -19.49 14.62 4.68
C VAL A 54 -19.08 16.09 4.65
N PRO A 55 -18.36 16.60 5.65
CA PRO A 55 -17.83 17.96 5.62
C PRO A 55 -16.69 18.06 4.60
N VAL A 56 -16.79 19.05 3.71
CA VAL A 56 -15.80 19.39 2.69
C VAL A 56 -15.34 20.81 2.96
N GLU A 57 -14.46 20.96 3.95
CA GLU A 57 -13.95 22.25 4.42
C GLU A 57 -12.50 22.49 3.96
N GLY A 58 -12.23 23.68 3.44
CA GLY A 58 -10.89 24.10 3.05
C GLY A 58 -10.42 23.47 1.73
N PRO A 59 -9.09 23.41 1.48
CA PRO A 59 -8.57 23.00 0.19
C PRO A 59 -8.88 21.53 -0.18
N ILE A 60 -9.25 21.27 -1.43
CA ILE A 60 -9.42 19.92 -1.97
C ILE A 60 -8.05 19.25 -2.18
N GLY A 61 -7.85 18.10 -1.53
CA GLY A 61 -6.64 17.30 -1.66
C GLY A 61 -6.85 15.84 -1.24
N PRO A 62 -5.76 15.07 -1.02
CA PRO A 62 -5.85 13.65 -0.74
C PRO A 62 -6.62 13.34 0.56
N THR A 63 -6.41 14.10 1.63
CA THR A 63 -7.21 13.95 2.88
C THR A 63 -8.71 14.06 2.61
N THR A 64 -9.15 15.08 1.86
CA THR A 64 -10.57 15.28 1.52
C THR A 64 -11.10 14.15 0.64
N LEU A 65 -10.32 13.72 -0.35
CA LEU A 65 -10.64 12.56 -1.19
C LEU A 65 -10.82 11.29 -0.34
N TYR A 66 -9.94 11.05 0.64
CA TYR A 66 -10.02 9.85 1.49
C TYR A 66 -11.25 9.90 2.41
N ALA A 67 -11.57 11.09 2.94
CA ALA A 67 -12.79 11.31 3.70
C ALA A 67 -14.04 10.99 2.86
N ILE A 68 -14.14 11.54 1.64
CA ILE A 68 -15.27 11.31 0.74
C ILE A 68 -15.33 9.84 0.31
N ARG A 69 -14.21 9.23 -0.11
CA ARG A 69 -14.17 7.82 -0.50
C ARG A 69 -14.63 6.90 0.62
N GLY A 70 -14.07 7.07 1.82
CA GLY A 70 -14.45 6.29 3.00
C GLY A 70 -15.93 6.45 3.31
N SER A 71 -16.42 7.70 3.30
CA SER A 71 -17.82 8.03 3.53
C SER A 71 -18.76 7.38 2.50
N VAL A 72 -18.44 7.43 1.21
CA VAL A 72 -19.25 6.81 0.16
C VAL A 72 -19.23 5.29 0.30
N LYS A 73 -18.07 4.67 0.57
CA LYS A 73 -17.99 3.22 0.79
C LYS A 73 -18.82 2.78 2.00
N THR A 74 -18.74 3.53 3.11
CA THR A 74 -19.60 3.30 4.29
C THR A 74 -21.07 3.48 3.93
N ALA A 75 -21.41 4.53 3.18
CA ALA A 75 -22.77 4.81 2.74
C ALA A 75 -23.35 3.63 1.92
N ILE A 76 -22.55 3.05 1.02
CA ILE A 76 -22.94 1.86 0.25
C ILE A 76 -23.10 0.65 1.16
N ALA A 77 -22.10 0.35 1.99
CA ALA A 77 -22.06 -0.85 2.82
C ALA A 77 -23.19 -0.89 3.88
N GLU A 78 -23.56 0.26 4.44
CA GLU A 78 -24.59 0.39 5.47
C GLU A 78 -25.98 0.77 4.92
N GLY A 79 -26.11 0.88 3.60
CA GLY A 79 -27.38 1.13 2.92
C GLY A 79 -27.95 2.54 3.16
N TYR A 80 -27.11 3.57 3.14
CA TYR A 80 -27.58 4.96 3.13
C TYR A 80 -28.16 5.30 1.75
N GLY A 81 -29.30 5.98 1.75
CA GLY A 81 -29.97 6.39 0.51
C GLY A 81 -29.43 7.69 -0.06
N THR A 82 -28.77 8.51 0.75
CA THR A 82 -28.27 9.83 0.33
C THR A 82 -26.93 10.18 0.98
N VAL A 83 -25.99 10.68 0.17
CA VAL A 83 -24.74 11.30 0.62
C VAL A 83 -24.84 12.80 0.40
N VAL A 84 -24.54 13.59 1.45
CA VAL A 84 -24.58 15.06 1.40
C VAL A 84 -23.19 15.61 1.65
N LEU A 85 -22.65 16.37 0.69
CA LEU A 85 -21.40 17.10 0.84
C LEU A 85 -21.70 18.49 1.41
N ASP A 86 -21.29 18.74 2.65
CA ASP A 86 -21.36 20.08 3.27
C ASP A 86 -20.13 20.88 2.82
N MET A 87 -20.33 21.70 1.79
CA MET A 87 -19.27 22.27 0.95
C MET A 87 -18.90 23.69 1.38
N ASN A 88 -17.63 23.86 1.73
CA ASN A 88 -16.97 25.14 1.93
C ASN A 88 -15.50 25.05 1.49
N THR A 89 -15.22 25.33 0.22
CA THR A 89 -13.87 25.17 -0.36
C THR A 89 -13.49 26.31 -1.31
N PRO A 90 -12.24 26.79 -1.23
CA PRO A 90 -11.65 27.68 -2.23
C PRO A 90 -11.15 26.92 -3.48
N GLY A 91 -11.21 25.58 -3.49
CA GLY A 91 -10.66 24.74 -4.54
C GLY A 91 -9.48 23.89 -4.09
N GLY A 92 -8.70 23.35 -5.04
CA GLY A 92 -7.56 22.52 -4.71
C GLY A 92 -7.00 21.74 -5.89
N ARG A 93 -6.50 20.54 -5.61
CA ARG A 93 -5.80 19.73 -6.60
C ARG A 93 -6.76 19.07 -7.58
N LEU A 94 -6.50 19.25 -8.88
CA LEU A 94 -7.33 18.69 -9.94
C LEU A 94 -7.34 17.15 -9.96
N ASP A 95 -6.24 16.50 -9.62
CA ASP A 95 -6.20 15.02 -9.56
C ASP A 95 -7.17 14.48 -8.51
N SER A 96 -7.18 15.06 -7.30
CA SER A 96 -8.16 14.73 -6.26
C SER A 96 -9.59 15.08 -6.69
N THR A 97 -9.81 16.20 -7.39
CA THR A 97 -11.13 16.57 -7.93
C THR A 97 -11.68 15.51 -8.88
N LEU A 98 -10.87 15.08 -9.85
CA LEU A 98 -11.27 14.09 -10.85
C LEU A 98 -11.60 12.74 -10.21
N GLU A 99 -10.82 12.34 -9.20
CA GLU A 99 -11.06 11.10 -8.47
C GLU A 99 -12.29 11.19 -7.56
N ILE A 100 -12.56 12.35 -6.95
CA ILE A 100 -13.81 12.59 -6.19
C ILE A 100 -15.03 12.44 -7.11
N MET A 101 -14.97 12.94 -8.36
CA MET A 101 -16.08 12.76 -9.31
C MET A 101 -16.37 11.28 -9.55
N GLU A 102 -15.33 10.47 -9.77
CA GLU A 102 -15.45 9.02 -9.98
C GLU A 102 -15.94 8.29 -8.73
N VAL A 103 -15.52 8.72 -7.54
CA VAL A 103 -15.98 8.22 -6.23
C VAL A 103 -17.48 8.48 -6.05
N LEU A 104 -17.97 9.68 -6.38
CA LEU A 104 -19.38 10.04 -6.24
C LEU A 104 -20.28 9.29 -7.22
N ASP A 105 -19.80 9.06 -8.45
CA ASP A 105 -20.51 8.32 -9.50
C ASP A 105 -20.75 6.85 -9.15
N ARG A 106 -19.86 6.28 -8.34
CA ARG A 106 -20.00 4.90 -7.82
C ARG A 106 -21.09 4.76 -6.76
N PHE A 107 -21.61 5.86 -6.22
CA PHE A 107 -22.69 5.81 -5.23
C PHE A 107 -24.03 5.53 -5.93
N PRO A 108 -24.72 4.42 -5.64
CA PRO A 108 -26.00 4.09 -6.29
C PRO A 108 -27.18 4.91 -5.77
N GLY A 109 -27.01 5.61 -4.64
CA GLY A 109 -28.01 6.48 -4.05
C GLY A 109 -27.91 7.91 -4.57
N LYS A 110 -28.59 8.82 -3.88
CA LYS A 110 -28.61 10.24 -4.24
C LYS A 110 -27.42 10.99 -3.66
N THR A 111 -26.68 11.74 -4.48
CA THR A 111 -25.65 12.67 -4.01
C THR A 111 -26.18 14.10 -4.01
N ILE A 112 -25.87 14.85 -2.96
CA ILE A 112 -26.29 16.25 -2.81
C ILE A 112 -25.06 17.07 -2.42
N THR A 113 -24.85 18.20 -3.08
CA THR A 113 -23.94 19.22 -2.57
C THR A 113 -24.73 20.32 -1.88
N TYR A 114 -24.41 20.58 -0.62
CA TYR A 114 -24.88 21.71 0.14
C TYR A 114 -23.78 22.77 0.18
N VAL A 115 -23.87 23.81 -0.64
CA VAL A 115 -22.93 24.93 -0.64
C VAL A 115 -23.22 25.81 0.57
N ASN A 116 -22.42 25.63 1.61
CA ASN A 116 -22.57 26.31 2.89
C ASN A 116 -22.07 27.76 2.82
N ASP A 117 -20.88 27.97 2.26
CA ASP A 117 -20.32 29.30 2.04
C ASP A 117 -19.79 29.41 0.61
N GLU A 118 -18.78 28.61 0.27
CA GLU A 118 -18.12 28.69 -1.02
C GLU A 118 -17.93 27.31 -1.67
N ALA A 119 -18.15 27.23 -2.98
CA ALA A 119 -17.77 26.11 -3.83
C ALA A 119 -16.94 26.65 -5.01
N ILE A 120 -15.71 27.07 -4.72
CA ILE A 120 -14.82 27.67 -5.73
C ILE A 120 -13.93 26.60 -6.36
N SER A 121 -13.63 26.79 -7.63
CA SER A 121 -12.69 25.96 -8.38
C SER A 121 -13.05 24.48 -8.36
N ALA A 122 -12.21 23.62 -7.77
CA ALA A 122 -12.50 22.21 -7.58
C ALA A 122 -13.88 21.95 -6.94
N GLY A 123 -14.32 22.83 -6.02
CA GLY A 123 -15.63 22.73 -5.39
C GLY A 123 -16.79 22.87 -6.37
N ALA A 124 -16.68 23.77 -7.35
CA ALA A 124 -17.70 23.95 -8.38
C ALA A 124 -17.82 22.72 -9.28
N ILE A 125 -16.68 22.12 -9.65
CA ILE A 125 -16.62 20.89 -10.45
C ILE A 125 -17.23 19.71 -9.68
N ILE A 126 -16.86 19.53 -8.42
CA ILE A 126 -17.41 18.46 -7.55
C ILE A 126 -18.92 18.65 -7.36
N ALA A 127 -19.37 19.88 -7.10
CA ALA A 127 -20.79 20.17 -6.91
C ALA A 127 -21.62 19.79 -8.14
N ALA A 128 -21.10 20.08 -9.33
CA ALA A 128 -21.80 19.85 -10.59
C ALA A 128 -22.10 18.38 -10.90
N VAL A 129 -21.26 17.45 -10.44
CA VAL A 129 -21.50 16.01 -10.67
C VAL A 129 -22.44 15.38 -9.66
N THR A 130 -22.84 16.11 -8.61
CA THR A 130 -23.85 15.61 -7.67
C THR A 130 -25.27 15.74 -8.23
N ASN A 131 -26.21 14.94 -7.73
CA ASN A 131 -27.56 14.95 -8.28
C ASN A 131 -28.27 16.30 -8.08
N GLU A 132 -28.12 16.90 -6.90
CA GLU A 132 -28.74 18.17 -6.51
C GLU A 132 -27.75 19.10 -5.81
N ILE A 133 -27.94 20.40 -6.01
CA ILE A 133 -27.07 21.44 -5.44
C ILE A 133 -27.94 22.43 -4.68
N TYR A 134 -27.82 22.43 -3.36
CA TYR A 134 -28.48 23.37 -2.46
C TYR A 134 -27.51 24.45 -2.01
N PHE A 135 -28.03 25.63 -1.70
CA PHE A 135 -27.24 26.79 -1.33
C PHE A 135 -27.74 27.37 -0.02
N THR A 136 -26.85 27.88 0.83
CA THR A 136 -27.23 28.93 1.78
C THR A 136 -27.50 30.23 1.03
N SER A 137 -28.21 31.18 1.64
CA SER A 137 -28.57 32.45 1.03
C SER A 137 -27.38 33.31 0.58
N LYS A 138 -26.20 33.11 1.19
CA LYS A 138 -24.97 33.86 0.89
C LYS A 138 -23.95 33.07 0.07
N ALA A 139 -24.26 31.82 -0.27
CA ALA A 139 -23.32 30.94 -0.92
C ALA A 139 -22.93 31.40 -2.34
N VAL A 140 -21.69 31.09 -2.72
CA VAL A 140 -21.10 31.39 -4.03
C VAL A 140 -20.47 30.14 -4.64
N ILE A 141 -20.65 29.96 -5.95
CA ILE A 141 -20.06 28.87 -6.74
C ILE A 141 -19.49 29.41 -8.05
N GLY A 142 -18.31 28.92 -8.46
CA GLY A 142 -17.69 29.29 -9.73
C GLY A 142 -16.17 29.34 -9.71
N SER A 143 -15.60 30.20 -10.57
CA SER A 143 -14.14 30.44 -10.68
C SER A 143 -13.33 29.14 -10.74
N ALA A 144 -13.60 28.32 -11.76
CA ALA A 144 -13.05 26.98 -11.95
C ALA A 144 -12.02 26.85 -13.07
N GLU A 145 -11.46 27.96 -13.52
CA GLU A 145 -10.34 27.95 -14.45
C GLU A 145 -9.12 27.24 -13.83
N PRO A 146 -8.56 26.21 -14.50
CA PRO A 146 -7.38 25.52 -14.00
C PRO A 146 -6.14 26.40 -14.04
N VAL A 147 -5.42 26.41 -12.91
CA VAL A 147 -4.14 27.11 -12.74
C VAL A 147 -3.03 26.13 -12.33
N THR A 148 -1.78 26.58 -12.40
CA THR A 148 -0.66 25.81 -11.84
C THR A 148 -0.74 25.74 -10.31
N GLY A 149 0.04 24.85 -9.67
CA GLY A 149 0.06 24.74 -8.20
C GLY A 149 0.51 26.01 -7.47
N GLN A 150 1.12 26.97 -8.18
CA GLN A 150 1.53 28.27 -7.70
C GLN A 150 0.46 29.36 -7.92
N GLY A 151 -0.66 29.03 -8.58
CA GLY A 151 -1.69 29.98 -8.98
C GLY A 151 -1.35 30.79 -10.23
N GLU A 152 -0.29 30.41 -10.95
CA GLU A 152 0.10 31.03 -12.22
C GLU A 152 -0.66 30.40 -13.40
N ASP A 153 -0.75 31.15 -14.50
CA ASP A 153 -1.34 30.69 -15.74
C ASP A 153 -0.64 29.45 -16.30
N ILE A 154 -1.44 28.54 -16.83
CA ILE A 154 -0.95 27.35 -17.55
C ILE A 154 -0.58 27.77 -18.98
N ASN A 155 0.53 27.25 -19.50
CA ASN A 155 0.89 27.45 -20.90
C ASN A 155 -0.27 27.09 -21.85
N GLU A 156 -0.53 27.97 -22.83
CA GLU A 156 -1.63 27.87 -23.81
C GLU A 156 -1.85 26.48 -24.42
N SER A 157 -0.77 25.77 -24.81
CA SER A 157 -0.91 24.44 -25.40
C SER A 157 -1.43 23.41 -24.40
N MET A 158 -0.95 23.48 -23.16
CA MET A 158 -1.39 22.61 -22.08
C MET A 158 -2.80 22.98 -21.62
N LYS A 159 -3.10 24.28 -21.47
CA LYS A 159 -4.42 24.80 -21.12
C LYS A 159 -5.48 24.31 -22.10
N ARG A 160 -5.25 24.41 -23.41
CA ARG A 160 -6.19 23.89 -24.42
C ARG A 160 -6.46 22.39 -24.29
N LYS A 161 -5.42 21.58 -24.05
CA LYS A 161 -5.59 20.13 -23.86
C LYS A 161 -6.38 19.82 -22.60
N LEU A 162 -6.05 20.50 -21.51
CA LEU A 162 -6.71 20.33 -20.22
C LEU A 162 -8.18 20.72 -20.30
N MET A 163 -8.46 21.91 -20.83
CA MET A 163 -9.83 22.41 -21.03
C MET A 163 -10.63 21.52 -21.96
N SER A 164 -10.05 21.03 -23.06
CA SER A 164 -10.72 20.08 -23.95
C SER A 164 -11.11 18.79 -23.22
N TYR A 165 -10.23 18.28 -22.35
CA TYR A 165 -10.50 17.08 -21.54
C TYR A 165 -11.57 17.34 -20.48
N LEU A 166 -11.44 18.43 -19.70
CA LEU A 166 -12.38 18.78 -18.65
C LEU A 166 -13.78 19.06 -19.19
N ASN A 167 -13.89 19.80 -20.31
CA ASN A 167 -15.19 20.06 -20.93
C ASN A 167 -15.89 18.75 -21.34
N ALA A 168 -15.17 17.84 -22.02
CA ALA A 168 -15.74 16.55 -22.42
C ALA A 168 -16.12 15.69 -21.21
N LYS A 169 -15.32 15.71 -20.13
CA LYS A 169 -15.64 14.99 -18.90
C LYS A 169 -16.86 15.60 -18.21
N MET A 170 -16.94 16.92 -18.08
CA MET A 170 -18.10 17.59 -17.48
C MET A 170 -19.37 17.33 -18.26
N GLU A 171 -19.32 17.37 -19.59
CA GLU A 171 -20.45 17.01 -20.45
C GLU A 171 -20.91 15.58 -20.17
N ALA A 172 -19.98 14.61 -20.08
CA ALA A 172 -20.32 13.21 -19.81
C ALA A 172 -20.99 12.97 -18.43
N TYR A 173 -20.72 13.83 -17.44
CA TYR A 173 -21.33 13.73 -16.10
C TYR A 173 -22.61 14.54 -15.93
N THR A 174 -22.88 15.48 -16.85
CA THR A 174 -23.93 16.49 -16.66
C THR A 174 -24.90 16.62 -17.83
N ASP A 175 -24.82 15.74 -18.83
CA ASP A 175 -25.68 15.75 -20.03
C ASP A 175 -27.17 15.61 -19.72
N GLN A 176 -27.51 15.02 -18.58
CA GLN A 176 -28.88 14.89 -18.09
C GLN A 176 -29.48 16.22 -17.58
N TYR A 177 -28.68 17.27 -17.42
CA TYR A 177 -29.11 18.59 -16.93
C TYR A 177 -29.10 19.64 -18.03
N ALA A 178 -30.15 20.47 -18.07
CA ALA A 178 -30.40 21.40 -19.18
C ALA A 178 -29.26 22.38 -19.48
N PHE A 179 -28.63 22.95 -18.46
CA PHE A 179 -27.64 24.03 -18.61
C PHE A 179 -26.31 23.74 -17.91
N ARG A 180 -26.20 22.60 -17.23
CA ARG A 180 -25.15 22.40 -16.21
C ARG A 180 -23.76 22.32 -16.85
N SER A 181 -23.63 21.64 -17.99
CA SER A 181 -22.37 21.55 -18.73
C SER A 181 -21.87 22.94 -19.16
N GLU A 182 -22.76 23.77 -19.69
CA GLU A 182 -22.44 25.14 -20.13
C GLU A 182 -22.13 26.07 -18.98
N VAL A 183 -22.85 25.97 -17.86
CA VAL A 183 -22.58 26.73 -16.64
C VAL A 183 -21.17 26.42 -16.13
N ILE A 184 -20.81 25.15 -16.00
CA ILE A 184 -19.47 24.77 -15.52
C ILE A 184 -18.40 25.14 -16.55
N ARG A 185 -18.67 24.98 -17.85
CA ARG A 185 -17.77 25.47 -18.90
C ARG A 185 -17.51 26.98 -18.77
N ALA A 186 -18.54 27.79 -18.54
CA ALA A 186 -18.40 29.22 -18.32
C ALA A 186 -17.67 29.57 -17.01
N MET A 187 -17.69 28.67 -16.02
CA MET A 187 -16.87 28.80 -14.81
C MET A 187 -15.40 28.46 -15.05
N MET A 188 -15.08 27.64 -16.05
CA MET A 188 -13.71 27.16 -16.33
C MET A 188 -13.01 27.89 -17.48
N ASP A 189 -13.77 28.37 -18.47
CA ASP A 189 -13.26 28.94 -19.72
C ASP A 189 -13.72 30.39 -19.88
N PRO A 190 -12.86 31.40 -19.64
CA PRO A 190 -13.24 32.80 -19.79
C PRO A 190 -13.51 33.17 -21.25
N GLU A 191 -13.03 32.37 -22.23
CA GLU A 191 -13.28 32.63 -23.64
C GLU A 191 -14.64 32.10 -24.12
N PHE A 192 -15.35 31.32 -23.29
CA PHE A 192 -16.67 30.79 -23.61
C PHE A 192 -17.77 31.80 -23.25
N GLU A 193 -18.42 32.32 -24.28
CA GLU A 193 -19.62 33.15 -24.13
C GLU A 193 -20.85 32.25 -23.92
N PHE A 194 -21.46 32.29 -22.74
CA PHE A 194 -22.64 31.49 -22.43
C PHE A 194 -23.91 32.32 -22.57
N LYS A 195 -24.81 31.89 -23.45
CA LYS A 195 -26.11 32.51 -23.70
C LYS A 195 -27.23 31.50 -23.61
N ILE A 196 -28.39 31.95 -23.13
CA ILE A 196 -29.64 31.20 -23.22
C ILE A 196 -30.64 32.07 -23.98
N GLY A 197 -30.99 31.66 -25.20
CA GLY A 197 -31.75 32.51 -26.12
C GLY A 197 -30.95 33.76 -26.51
N GLU A 198 -31.53 34.94 -26.29
CA GLU A 198 -30.87 36.23 -26.55
C GLU A 198 -30.10 36.78 -25.31
N GLU A 199 -30.30 36.17 -24.14
CA GLU A 199 -29.71 36.65 -22.89
C GLU A 199 -28.28 36.13 -22.72
N VAL A 200 -27.36 37.05 -22.38
CA VAL A 200 -25.96 36.72 -22.10
C VAL A 200 -25.81 36.44 -20.60
N ILE A 201 -25.62 35.15 -20.28
CA ILE A 201 -25.42 34.71 -18.90
C ILE A 201 -23.98 34.99 -18.46
N SER A 202 -23.00 34.63 -19.30
CA SER A 202 -21.58 34.93 -19.08
C SER A 202 -20.97 35.53 -20.34
N PRO A 203 -20.49 36.78 -20.32
CA PRO A 203 -19.85 37.39 -21.47
C PRO A 203 -18.47 36.78 -21.71
N LYS A 204 -17.97 36.91 -22.94
CA LYS A 204 -16.60 36.54 -23.28
C LYS A 204 -15.59 37.43 -22.53
N GLY A 205 -14.57 36.81 -21.94
CA GLY A 205 -13.49 37.43 -21.18
C GLY A 205 -13.68 37.41 -19.66
N GLU A 206 -14.78 36.84 -19.16
CA GLU A 206 -15.09 36.75 -17.73
C GLU A 206 -15.46 35.32 -17.33
N LEU A 207 -15.02 34.89 -16.14
CA LEU A 207 -15.46 33.63 -15.54
C LEU A 207 -16.83 33.81 -14.88
N LEU A 208 -17.70 32.83 -15.06
CA LEU A 208 -18.99 32.81 -14.40
C LEU A 208 -18.82 32.53 -12.90
N ASN A 209 -19.48 33.35 -12.08
CA ASN A 209 -19.67 33.14 -10.66
C ASN A 209 -21.16 33.34 -10.33
N LEU A 210 -21.75 32.38 -9.64
CA LEU A 210 -23.16 32.39 -9.28
C LEU A 210 -23.32 32.59 -7.77
N THR A 211 -24.17 33.53 -7.41
CA THR A 211 -24.75 33.58 -6.06
C THR A 211 -25.89 32.58 -5.96
N ALA A 212 -26.29 32.21 -4.74
CA ALA A 212 -27.48 31.40 -4.50
C ALA A 212 -28.70 31.89 -5.31
N LYS A 213 -28.99 33.20 -5.31
CA LYS A 213 -30.12 33.74 -6.08
C LYS A 213 -29.98 33.48 -7.58
N ARG A 214 -28.80 33.77 -8.15
CA ARG A 214 -28.57 33.64 -9.60
C ARG A 214 -28.57 32.18 -10.06
N ALA A 215 -28.09 31.26 -9.21
CA ALA A 215 -28.12 29.83 -9.49
C ALA A 215 -29.54 29.25 -9.62
N HIS A 216 -30.56 29.90 -9.03
CA HIS A 216 -31.96 29.48 -9.05
C HIS A 216 -32.82 30.26 -10.05
N GLU A 217 -32.24 31.20 -10.80
CA GLU A 217 -32.96 31.85 -11.89
C GLU A 217 -33.31 30.81 -12.96
N VAL A 218 -34.53 30.91 -13.49
CA VAL A 218 -35.08 29.94 -14.43
C VAL A 218 -35.00 30.44 -15.85
N TYR A 219 -34.60 29.56 -16.76
CA TYR A 219 -34.41 29.86 -18.18
C TYR A 219 -34.96 28.73 -19.06
N GLY A 220 -35.17 29.02 -20.34
CA GLY A 220 -35.64 28.05 -21.33
C GLY A 220 -37.15 27.79 -21.31
N ASP A 221 -37.59 26.89 -22.19
CA ASP A 221 -38.97 26.39 -22.28
C ASP A 221 -38.91 24.85 -22.43
N PRO A 222 -39.27 24.07 -21.40
CA PRO A 222 -39.81 24.51 -20.10
C PRO A 222 -38.79 25.25 -19.22
N PRO A 223 -39.25 26.09 -18.28
CA PRO A 223 -38.37 26.85 -17.40
C PRO A 223 -37.61 25.93 -16.44
N MET A 224 -36.28 25.96 -16.50
CA MET A 224 -35.37 25.15 -15.67
C MET A 224 -34.40 26.06 -14.92
N PRO A 225 -34.08 25.78 -13.64
CA PRO A 225 -33.09 26.56 -12.91
C PRO A 225 -31.70 26.43 -13.55
N LEU A 226 -30.89 27.48 -13.45
CA LEU A 226 -29.56 27.52 -14.04
C LEU A 226 -28.63 26.44 -13.47
N LEU A 227 -28.64 26.26 -12.14
CA LEU A 227 -27.79 25.27 -11.45
C LEU A 227 -28.40 24.73 -10.15
N GLY A 228 -29.06 25.57 -9.36
CA GLY A 228 -29.47 25.26 -7.98
C GLY A 228 -30.83 24.56 -7.85
N SER A 229 -30.90 23.62 -6.91
CA SER A 229 -32.09 22.84 -6.54
C SER A 229 -32.94 23.49 -5.44
N GLY A 230 -32.32 24.26 -4.53
CA GLY A 230 -33.01 25.05 -3.52
C GLY A 230 -32.08 25.93 -2.69
N ILE A 231 -32.65 26.93 -2.01
CA ILE A 231 -31.95 27.80 -1.05
C ILE A 231 -32.45 27.47 0.36
N VAL A 232 -31.56 26.97 1.22
CA VAL A 232 -31.86 26.62 2.61
C VAL A 232 -30.66 26.97 3.50
N ASP A 233 -30.83 27.86 4.47
CA ASP A 233 -29.72 28.36 5.32
C ASP A 233 -29.25 27.39 6.40
N ASP A 234 -29.92 26.25 6.57
CA ASP A 234 -29.62 25.27 7.61
C ASP A 234 -29.66 23.84 7.04
N LEU A 235 -28.56 23.12 7.22
CA LEU A 235 -28.39 21.77 6.66
C LEU A 235 -29.36 20.75 7.27
N ASP A 236 -29.62 20.81 8.58
CA ASP A 236 -30.56 19.89 9.22
C ASP A 236 -31.98 20.13 8.71
N LYS A 237 -32.38 21.40 8.54
CA LYS A 237 -33.67 21.74 7.90
C LYS A 237 -33.76 21.25 6.46
N LEU A 238 -32.68 21.34 5.69
CA LEU A 238 -32.64 20.79 4.35
C LEU A 238 -32.88 19.27 4.40
N ILE A 239 -32.14 18.54 5.23
CA ILE A 239 -32.29 17.08 5.35
C ILE A 239 -33.70 16.71 5.79
N SER A 240 -34.26 17.39 6.80
CA SER A 240 -35.65 17.17 7.23
C SER A 240 -36.67 17.45 6.11
N SER A 241 -36.41 18.43 5.23
CA SER A 241 -37.30 18.71 4.09
C SER A 241 -37.25 17.64 3.00
N LEU A 242 -36.12 16.94 2.88
CA LEU A 242 -35.91 15.84 1.92
C LEU A 242 -36.45 14.51 2.44
N ALA A 243 -36.46 14.30 3.75
CA ALA A 243 -36.99 13.12 4.42
C ALA A 243 -38.51 13.20 4.58
N VAL A 244 -39.24 13.27 3.47
CA VAL A 244 -40.70 13.39 3.48
C VAL A 244 -41.31 12.19 4.23
N ASP A 245 -42.23 12.47 5.15
CA ASP A 245 -43.00 11.49 5.94
C ASP A 245 -42.18 10.57 6.88
N THR A 246 -40.89 10.83 7.12
CA THR A 246 -40.07 10.05 8.07
C THR A 246 -39.11 10.92 8.86
N ASP A 247 -38.78 10.52 10.10
CA ASP A 247 -37.66 11.13 10.83
C ASP A 247 -36.34 10.64 10.21
N PRO A 248 -35.47 11.54 9.69
CA PRO A 248 -34.23 11.13 9.05
C PRO A 248 -33.22 10.59 10.04
N VAL A 249 -32.50 9.54 9.63
CA VAL A 249 -31.28 9.11 10.33
C VAL A 249 -30.11 9.84 9.71
N ILE A 250 -29.51 10.76 10.46
CA ILE A 250 -28.39 11.59 10.02
C ILE A 250 -27.11 11.08 10.68
N THR A 251 -26.20 10.56 9.86
CA THR A 251 -24.84 10.23 10.28
C THR A 251 -23.90 11.26 9.71
N ARG A 252 -23.09 11.88 10.58
CA ARG A 252 -22.10 12.89 10.18
C ARG A 252 -20.72 12.26 10.25
N PHE A 253 -19.96 12.37 9.16
CA PHE A 253 -18.56 11.99 9.14
C PHE A 253 -17.78 12.91 10.07
N GLU A 254 -17.05 12.33 11.01
CA GLU A 254 -16.10 13.06 11.84
C GLU A 254 -14.72 12.98 11.19
N ALA A 255 -14.18 14.14 10.81
CA ALA A 255 -12.81 14.21 10.33
C ALA A 255 -11.87 13.71 11.43
N THR A 256 -11.18 12.60 11.17
CA THR A 256 -10.24 11.99 12.10
C THR A 256 -8.81 12.34 11.69
N TRP A 257 -7.95 12.57 12.69
CA TRP A 257 -6.52 12.79 12.48
C TRP A 257 -5.83 11.64 11.71
N SER A 258 -6.43 10.45 11.77
CA SER A 258 -5.98 9.26 11.05
C SER A 258 -6.01 9.43 9.53
N LEU A 259 -6.87 10.31 8.97
CA LEU A 259 -6.90 10.57 7.53
C LEU A 259 -5.64 11.30 7.06
N SER A 260 -5.22 12.32 7.80
CA SER A 260 -3.97 13.04 7.51
C SER A 260 -2.75 12.14 7.74
N LEU A 261 -2.79 11.26 8.74
CA LEU A 261 -1.77 10.22 8.91
C LEU A 261 -1.77 9.24 7.73
N ALA A 262 -2.93 8.83 7.24
CA ALA A 262 -3.05 7.92 6.11
C ALA A 262 -2.49 8.54 4.83
N GLU A 263 -2.81 9.80 4.54
CA GLU A 263 -2.19 10.56 3.44
C GLU A 263 -0.67 10.54 3.53
N PHE A 264 -0.13 10.84 4.73
CA PHE A 264 1.31 10.83 4.95
C PHE A 264 1.93 9.44 4.73
N ILE A 265 1.31 8.39 5.25
CA ILE A 265 1.79 7.00 5.11
C ILE A 265 1.72 6.53 3.65
N VAL A 266 0.60 6.78 2.97
CA VAL A 266 0.39 6.40 1.55
C VAL A 266 1.40 7.13 0.67
N GLY A 267 1.63 8.43 0.90
CA GLY A 267 2.66 9.19 0.20
C GLY A 267 4.08 8.66 0.42
N LEU A 268 4.38 8.10 1.60
CA LEU A 268 5.66 7.49 1.92
C LEU A 268 5.75 5.99 1.59
N ALA A 269 4.68 5.36 1.13
CA ALA A 269 4.62 3.91 0.95
C ALA A 269 5.78 3.35 0.11
N PRO A 270 6.19 3.95 -1.03
CA PRO A 270 7.34 3.44 -1.79
C PRO A 270 8.63 3.37 -0.97
N PHE A 271 8.86 4.36 -0.09
CA PHE A 271 10.01 4.39 0.80
C PHE A 271 9.88 3.37 1.93
N LEU A 272 8.70 3.22 2.53
CA LEU A 272 8.45 2.20 3.56
C LEU A 272 8.70 0.80 2.99
N LEU A 273 8.25 0.54 1.76
CA LEU A 273 8.50 -0.71 1.05
C LEU A 273 10.00 -0.91 0.74
N ALA A 274 10.70 0.13 0.31
CA ALA A 274 12.14 0.06 0.08
C ALA A 274 12.91 -0.28 1.37
N VAL A 275 12.56 0.38 2.49
CA VAL A 275 13.17 0.10 3.80
C VAL A 275 12.81 -1.30 4.29
N ALA A 276 11.60 -1.79 4.05
CA ALA A 276 11.21 -3.15 4.39
C ALA A 276 12.09 -4.19 3.65
N VAL A 277 12.28 -4.00 2.34
CA VAL A 277 13.15 -4.87 1.51
C VAL A 277 14.60 -4.80 1.97
N ILE A 278 15.13 -3.60 2.26
CA ILE A 278 16.49 -3.42 2.79
C ILE A 278 16.64 -4.16 4.14
N SER A 279 15.65 -4.07 5.02
CA SER A 279 15.70 -4.71 6.34
C SER A 279 15.73 -6.24 6.22
N VAL A 280 14.91 -6.80 5.33
CA VAL A 280 14.96 -8.24 5.00
C VAL A 280 16.32 -8.63 4.41
N TYR A 281 16.92 -7.80 3.56
CA TYR A 281 18.26 -8.06 3.03
C TYR A 281 19.34 -8.05 4.12
N VAL A 282 19.30 -7.07 5.03
CA VAL A 282 20.27 -6.97 6.14
C VAL A 282 20.16 -8.20 7.05
N GLU A 283 18.94 -8.66 7.35
CA GLU A 283 18.70 -9.89 8.11
C GLU A 283 19.47 -11.09 7.52
N PHE A 284 19.48 -11.25 6.19
CA PHE A 284 20.23 -12.34 5.53
C PHE A 284 21.75 -12.22 5.65
N GLN A 285 22.28 -11.01 5.85
CA GLN A 285 23.72 -10.76 5.92
C GLN A 285 24.25 -10.72 7.35
N THR A 286 23.41 -10.41 8.33
CA THR A 286 23.82 -10.27 9.72
C THR A 286 23.62 -11.57 10.49
N PRO A 287 24.65 -12.12 11.15
CA PRO A 287 24.46 -13.20 12.11
C PRO A 287 23.68 -12.67 13.33
N GLY A 288 22.49 -13.21 13.55
CA GLY A 288 21.54 -12.75 14.56
C GLY A 288 20.16 -13.32 14.29
N PHE A 289 19.21 -13.13 15.21
CA PHE A 289 17.86 -13.63 15.04
C PHE A 289 16.84 -12.50 14.91
N GLY A 290 16.22 -12.39 13.74
CA GLY A 290 14.87 -11.89 13.51
C GLY A 290 14.66 -10.38 13.63
N VAL A 291 15.63 -9.59 14.09
CA VAL A 291 15.41 -8.17 14.39
C VAL A 291 15.12 -7.37 13.13
N PHE A 292 15.94 -7.49 12.08
CA PHE A 292 15.74 -6.75 10.84
C PHE A 292 14.57 -7.32 10.04
N GLY A 293 14.32 -8.63 10.14
CA GLY A 293 13.11 -9.27 9.64
C GLY A 293 11.83 -8.66 10.24
N ILE A 294 11.77 -8.50 11.57
CA ILE A 294 10.63 -7.88 12.27
C ILE A 294 10.46 -6.42 11.84
N VAL A 295 11.55 -5.65 11.72
CA VAL A 295 11.50 -4.27 11.24
C VAL A 295 10.88 -4.21 9.84
N GLY A 296 11.27 -5.12 8.94
CA GLY A 296 10.67 -5.21 7.60
C GLY A 296 9.17 -5.51 7.63
N VAL A 297 8.75 -6.48 8.45
CA VAL A 297 7.33 -6.82 8.66
C VAL A 297 6.55 -5.62 9.19
N VAL A 298 7.10 -4.87 10.15
CA VAL A 298 6.47 -3.66 10.70
C VAL A 298 6.28 -2.60 9.62
N PHE A 299 7.26 -2.38 8.75
CA PHE A 299 7.11 -1.40 7.66
C PHE A 299 6.05 -1.82 6.64
N PHE A 300 5.93 -3.11 6.32
CA PHE A 300 4.82 -3.60 5.49
C PHE A 300 3.46 -3.39 6.17
N LEU A 301 3.36 -3.67 7.48
CA LEU A 301 2.12 -3.44 8.23
C LEU A 301 1.73 -1.96 8.28
N ILE A 302 2.69 -1.05 8.47
CA ILE A 302 2.44 0.40 8.43
C ILE A 302 1.93 0.80 7.05
N ALA A 303 2.54 0.29 5.97
CA ALA A 303 2.08 0.57 4.61
C ALA A 303 0.64 0.08 4.39
N ILE A 304 0.32 -1.16 4.76
CA ILE A 304 -1.04 -1.72 4.66
C ILE A 304 -2.04 -0.89 5.48
N PHE A 305 -1.68 -0.51 6.71
CA PHE A 305 -2.51 0.31 7.58
C PHE A 305 -2.88 1.66 6.94
N GLY A 306 -1.92 2.37 6.34
CA GLY A 306 -2.19 3.63 5.67
C GLY A 306 -3.21 3.50 4.51
N HIS A 307 -3.10 2.44 3.71
CA HIS A 307 -4.02 2.21 2.59
C HIS A 307 -5.43 1.79 3.06
N ASN A 308 -5.51 1.01 4.14
CA ASN A 308 -6.80 0.65 4.76
C ASN A 308 -7.52 1.90 5.30
N VAL A 309 -6.81 2.78 6.01
CA VAL A 309 -7.40 4.03 6.53
C VAL A 309 -7.76 5.01 5.42
N ALA A 310 -7.03 5.02 4.29
CA ALA A 310 -7.37 5.79 3.10
C ALA A 310 -8.62 5.27 2.36
N GLY A 311 -9.22 4.18 2.85
CA GLY A 311 -10.43 3.58 2.30
C GLY A 311 -10.20 2.82 1.00
N LEU A 312 -8.98 2.39 0.69
CA LEU A 312 -8.67 1.64 -0.54
C LEU A 312 -9.14 0.19 -0.44
N SER A 313 -8.81 -0.47 0.68
CA SER A 313 -9.12 -1.89 0.91
C SER A 313 -9.62 -2.14 2.33
N GLY A 314 -10.37 -3.23 2.53
CA GLY A 314 -10.89 -3.65 3.83
C GLY A 314 -9.83 -4.30 4.72
N HIS A 315 -10.27 -5.11 5.70
CA HIS A 315 -9.38 -5.77 6.66
C HIS A 315 -8.82 -7.11 6.15
N GLU A 316 -9.30 -7.58 5.01
CA GLU A 316 -8.93 -8.87 4.40
C GLU A 316 -7.45 -8.95 4.02
N PRO A 317 -6.83 -7.92 3.41
CA PRO A 317 -5.40 -7.92 3.12
C PRO A 317 -4.58 -8.06 4.40
N LEU A 318 -4.97 -7.37 5.49
CA LEU A 318 -4.28 -7.45 6.77
C LEU A 318 -4.31 -8.88 7.34
N LEU A 319 -5.47 -9.56 7.28
CA LEU A 319 -5.59 -10.96 7.70
C LEU A 319 -4.71 -11.88 6.86
N LEU A 320 -4.73 -11.73 5.53
CA LEU A 320 -3.90 -12.51 4.62
C LEU A 320 -2.39 -12.31 4.91
N PHE A 321 -1.99 -11.07 5.21
CA PHE A 321 -0.63 -10.74 5.60
C PHE A 321 -0.21 -11.45 6.88
N ILE A 322 -1.06 -11.40 7.92
CA ILE A 322 -0.79 -12.04 9.21
C ILE A 322 -0.66 -13.56 9.05
N ILE A 323 -1.49 -14.19 8.22
CA ILE A 323 -1.37 -15.62 7.91
C ILE A 323 -0.04 -15.90 7.20
N GLY A 324 0.34 -15.07 6.23
CA GLY A 324 1.63 -15.20 5.54
C GLY A 324 2.82 -15.09 6.49
N VAL A 325 2.80 -14.14 7.41
CA VAL A 325 3.79 -14.00 8.50
C VAL A 325 3.79 -15.25 9.38
N ALA A 326 2.62 -15.73 9.82
CA ALA A 326 2.52 -16.92 10.66
C ALA A 326 3.12 -18.18 9.99
N LEU A 327 2.98 -18.34 8.67
CA LEU A 327 3.61 -19.41 7.91
C LEU A 327 5.14 -19.27 7.87
N LEU A 328 5.68 -18.06 7.75
CA LEU A 328 7.13 -17.83 7.88
C LEU A 328 7.63 -18.22 9.28
N PHE A 329 6.91 -17.83 10.33
CA PHE A 329 7.23 -18.25 11.70
C PHE A 329 7.19 -19.79 11.84
N LEU A 330 6.18 -20.45 11.26
CA LEU A 330 6.07 -21.91 11.30
C LEU A 330 7.27 -22.60 10.63
N GLU A 331 7.75 -22.09 9.49
CA GLU A 331 8.97 -22.58 8.85
C GLU A 331 10.17 -22.48 9.79
N VAL A 332 10.38 -21.30 10.38
CA VAL A 332 11.55 -21.00 11.21
C VAL A 332 11.60 -21.89 12.46
N PHE A 333 10.45 -22.16 13.09
CA PHE A 333 10.39 -22.89 14.36
C PHE A 333 10.16 -24.40 14.23
N VAL A 334 9.44 -24.87 13.19
CA VAL A 334 9.00 -26.27 13.10
C VAL A 334 9.78 -27.04 12.04
N ALA A 335 10.06 -26.43 10.89
CA ALA A 335 10.64 -27.13 9.74
C ALA A 335 11.81 -26.34 9.11
N PRO A 336 12.82 -25.89 9.87
CA PRO A 336 13.86 -25.03 9.35
C PRO A 336 14.59 -25.68 8.17
N GLY A 337 14.67 -24.95 7.05
CA GLY A 337 15.40 -25.36 5.85
C GLY A 337 14.58 -26.11 4.80
N THR A 338 13.27 -26.33 5.00
CA THR A 338 12.41 -27.02 4.03
C THR A 338 11.79 -26.08 2.98
N LEU A 339 11.71 -24.79 3.29
CA LEU A 339 11.02 -23.71 2.58
C LEU A 339 9.53 -23.95 2.29
N PHE A 340 8.95 -25.01 2.85
CA PHE A 340 7.59 -25.44 2.53
C PHE A 340 6.55 -24.44 3.01
N PHE A 341 6.71 -23.88 4.21
CA PHE A 341 5.81 -22.85 4.73
C PHE A 341 6.28 -21.44 4.36
N ALA A 342 7.59 -21.24 4.21
CA ALA A 342 8.13 -19.92 3.90
C ALA A 342 7.74 -19.38 2.52
N ILE A 343 7.79 -20.20 1.46
CA ILE A 343 7.46 -19.73 0.10
C ILE A 343 5.98 -19.29 0.00
N PRO A 344 4.99 -20.11 0.39
CA PRO A 344 3.60 -19.69 0.38
C PRO A 344 3.34 -18.50 1.30
N GLY A 345 3.94 -18.47 2.50
CA GLY A 345 3.81 -17.36 3.43
C GLY A 345 4.28 -16.03 2.84
N PHE A 346 5.46 -16.04 2.20
CA PHE A 346 5.99 -14.88 1.52
C PHE A 346 5.13 -14.43 0.34
N ILE A 347 4.63 -15.37 -0.48
CA ILE A 347 3.71 -15.04 -1.59
C ILE A 347 2.42 -14.40 -1.03
N MET A 348 1.84 -14.94 0.03
CA MET A 348 0.64 -14.38 0.66
C MET A 348 0.86 -12.96 1.17
N MET A 349 2.04 -12.66 1.73
CA MET A 349 2.40 -11.30 2.13
C MET A 349 2.48 -10.34 0.92
N LEU A 350 3.09 -10.78 -0.20
CA LEU A 350 3.17 -9.95 -1.41
C LEU A 350 1.79 -9.72 -2.04
N VAL A 351 0.97 -10.77 -2.14
CA VAL A 351 -0.40 -10.67 -2.65
C VAL A 351 -1.23 -9.75 -1.77
N SER A 352 -1.12 -9.90 -0.45
CA SER A 352 -1.76 -9.00 0.51
C SER A 352 -1.37 -7.54 0.30
N LEU A 353 -0.08 -7.26 0.08
CA LEU A 353 0.37 -5.89 -0.12
C LEU A 353 -0.21 -5.26 -1.40
N VAL A 354 -0.20 -6.02 -2.50
CA VAL A 354 -0.82 -5.58 -3.76
C VAL A 354 -2.33 -5.38 -3.58
N TRP A 355 -2.99 -6.30 -2.87
CA TRP A 355 -4.41 -6.22 -2.57
C TRP A 355 -4.74 -5.02 -1.67
N ALA A 356 -3.89 -4.70 -0.69
CA ALA A 356 -4.09 -3.57 0.20
C ALA A 356 -4.13 -2.23 -0.53
N MET A 357 -3.40 -2.13 -1.66
CA MET A 357 -3.34 -0.95 -2.51
C MET A 357 -4.44 -0.93 -3.58
N ALA A 358 -5.14 -2.05 -3.81
CA ALA A 358 -6.23 -2.11 -4.79
C ALA A 358 -7.46 -1.40 -4.23
N ASP A 359 -8.08 -0.54 -5.04
CA ASP A 359 -9.29 0.19 -4.65
C ASP A 359 -10.54 -0.66 -4.92
N ILE A 360 -11.03 -1.36 -3.89
CA ILE A 360 -12.16 -2.29 -4.01
C ILE A 360 -13.42 -1.68 -3.40
N TRP A 361 -14.54 -1.76 -4.13
CA TRP A 361 -15.78 -1.12 -3.77
C TRP A 361 -16.84 -2.11 -3.26
N PRO A 362 -17.63 -1.77 -2.22
CA PRO A 362 -18.65 -2.69 -1.69
C PRO A 362 -19.72 -3.07 -2.71
N SER A 363 -20.03 -2.17 -3.66
CA SER A 363 -21.00 -2.39 -4.74
C SER A 363 -20.62 -3.48 -5.74
N GLU A 364 -19.35 -3.90 -5.75
CA GLU A 364 -18.85 -4.95 -6.64
C GLU A 364 -19.05 -6.36 -6.04
N THR A 365 -19.73 -6.49 -4.90
CA THR A 365 -20.05 -7.79 -4.28
C THR A 365 -21.55 -8.10 -4.37
N PRO A 366 -21.98 -9.32 -4.77
CA PRO A 366 -21.19 -10.55 -4.85
C PRO A 366 -20.55 -10.86 -6.22
N ASP A 367 -20.91 -10.16 -7.30
CA ASP A 367 -20.41 -10.39 -8.67
C ASP A 367 -19.02 -9.78 -8.93
N PHE A 368 -18.11 -9.95 -7.97
CA PHE A 368 -16.77 -9.36 -8.03
C PHE A 368 -15.95 -10.02 -9.14
N THR A 369 -15.54 -9.23 -10.12
CA THR A 369 -14.65 -9.70 -11.20
C THR A 369 -13.27 -9.10 -11.04
N TRP A 370 -12.26 -9.98 -10.96
CA TRP A 370 -10.87 -9.56 -10.88
C TRP A 370 -10.44 -9.00 -12.24
N SER A 371 -10.41 -7.68 -12.37
CA SER A 371 -9.86 -6.97 -13.53
C SER A 371 -8.38 -6.64 -13.33
N TRP A 372 -7.60 -6.69 -14.41
CA TRP A 372 -6.16 -6.43 -14.33
C TRP A 372 -5.86 -4.95 -14.05
N GLU A 373 -6.77 -4.08 -14.48
CA GLU A 373 -6.72 -2.63 -14.32
C GLU A 373 -6.62 -2.22 -12.84
N MET A 374 -7.30 -2.96 -11.94
CA MET A 374 -7.23 -2.71 -10.48
C MET A 374 -5.84 -2.90 -9.89
N PHE A 375 -5.02 -3.75 -10.51
CA PHE A 375 -3.70 -4.14 -9.97
C PHE A 375 -2.55 -3.44 -10.67
N GLU A 376 -2.77 -2.73 -11.78
CA GLU A 376 -1.70 -2.08 -12.52
C GLU A 376 -0.91 -1.11 -11.63
N LYS A 377 -1.61 -0.18 -10.95
CA LYS A 377 -0.99 0.80 -10.05
C LYS A 377 -0.38 0.15 -8.80
N PRO A 378 -1.09 -0.73 -8.06
CA PRO A 378 -0.50 -1.51 -6.98
C PRO A 378 0.79 -2.25 -7.35
N VAL A 379 0.81 -2.94 -8.48
CA VAL A 379 1.99 -3.69 -8.95
C VAL A 379 3.12 -2.74 -9.32
N GLN A 380 2.84 -1.62 -9.99
CA GLN A 380 3.85 -0.60 -10.28
C GLN A 380 4.48 -0.03 -8.99
N ASN A 381 3.66 0.24 -7.97
CA ASN A 381 4.14 0.73 -6.67
C ASN A 381 5.00 -0.31 -5.95
N LEU A 382 4.57 -1.58 -5.94
CA LEU A 382 5.35 -2.68 -5.37
C LEU A 382 6.68 -2.84 -6.08
N VAL A 383 6.67 -2.94 -7.41
CA VAL A 383 7.89 -3.10 -8.22
C VAL A 383 8.81 -1.89 -8.05
N GLY A 384 8.27 -0.67 -8.06
CA GLY A 384 9.03 0.56 -7.82
C GLY A 384 9.68 0.59 -6.44
N GLY A 385 8.95 0.21 -5.39
CA GLY A 385 9.47 0.10 -4.02
C GLY A 385 10.55 -0.97 -3.89
N VAL A 386 10.36 -2.14 -4.51
CA VAL A 386 11.36 -3.22 -4.54
C VAL A 386 12.63 -2.78 -5.28
N LEU A 387 12.49 -2.17 -6.47
CA LEU A 387 13.63 -1.66 -7.24
C LEU A 387 14.39 -0.58 -6.46
N MET A 388 13.68 0.34 -5.81
CA MET A 388 14.28 1.34 -4.94
C MET A 388 15.03 0.69 -3.76
N GLY A 389 14.44 -0.35 -3.15
CA GLY A 389 15.07 -1.16 -2.12
C GLY A 389 16.35 -1.84 -2.63
N VAL A 390 16.32 -2.46 -3.81
CA VAL A 390 17.49 -3.11 -4.44
C VAL A 390 18.58 -2.10 -4.73
N VAL A 391 18.26 -0.94 -5.30
CA VAL A 391 19.24 0.15 -5.52
C VAL A 391 19.82 0.61 -4.17
N GLY A 392 18.98 0.77 -3.15
CA GLY A 392 19.41 1.08 -1.79
C GLY A 392 20.37 0.03 -1.22
N VAL A 393 20.05 -1.25 -1.40
CA VAL A 393 20.92 -2.38 -1.03
C VAL A 393 22.25 -2.33 -1.77
N LEU A 394 22.27 -2.08 -3.08
CA LEU A 394 23.51 -2.00 -3.86
C LEU A 394 24.40 -0.83 -3.42
N VAL A 395 23.78 0.32 -3.13
CA VAL A 395 24.47 1.50 -2.58
C VAL A 395 25.03 1.15 -1.19
N LEU A 396 24.22 0.59 -0.29
CA LEU A 396 24.67 0.18 1.03
C LEU A 396 25.79 -0.86 0.93
N ALA A 397 25.65 -1.92 0.14
CA ALA A 397 26.71 -2.92 -0.06
C ALA A 397 28.02 -2.30 -0.59
N ARG A 398 27.94 -1.21 -1.35
CA ARG A 398 29.13 -0.53 -1.91
C ARG A 398 29.80 0.45 -0.95
N PHE A 399 29.07 1.02 0.00
CA PHE A 399 29.56 2.08 0.91
C PHE A 399 29.64 1.63 2.38
N LEU A 400 28.71 0.79 2.83
CA LEU A 400 28.58 0.31 4.21
C LEU A 400 29.81 -0.47 4.71
N PRO A 401 30.48 -1.34 3.91
CA PRO A 401 31.71 -2.00 4.34
C PRO A 401 32.87 -1.05 4.68
N LYS A 402 32.75 0.23 4.34
CA LYS A 402 33.73 1.28 4.65
C LYS A 402 33.35 2.10 5.89
N THR A 403 32.28 1.74 6.59
CA THR A 403 31.75 2.47 7.73
C THR A 403 31.89 1.69 9.03
N PHE A 404 32.08 2.40 10.13
CA PHE A 404 32.22 1.83 11.48
C PHE A 404 31.03 0.95 11.94
N LEU A 405 29.85 1.15 11.36
CA LEU A 405 28.65 0.37 11.67
C LEU A 405 28.75 -1.07 11.16
N TRP A 406 29.47 -1.32 10.06
CA TRP A 406 29.65 -2.65 9.49
C TRP A 406 30.46 -3.56 10.42
N ASP A 407 31.53 -3.04 11.01
CA ASP A 407 32.38 -3.76 11.97
C ASP A 407 31.65 -4.12 13.28
N ARG A 408 30.53 -3.44 13.58
CA ARG A 408 29.67 -3.74 14.74
C ARG A 408 28.49 -4.66 14.44
N LEU A 409 27.99 -4.66 13.20
CA LEU A 409 26.85 -5.47 12.76
C LEU A 409 27.27 -6.86 12.27
N VAL A 410 28.43 -6.95 11.64
CA VAL A 410 29.04 -8.23 11.28
C VAL A 410 30.01 -8.57 12.39
N LEU A 411 29.59 -9.44 13.30
CA LEU A 411 30.52 -10.07 14.24
C LEU A 411 31.55 -10.82 13.38
N LYS A 412 32.82 -10.39 13.44
CA LYS A 412 33.96 -11.15 12.89
C LYS A 412 34.16 -12.40 13.74
N GLU A 413 33.22 -13.33 13.71
CA GLU A 413 33.36 -14.57 14.47
C GLU A 413 32.83 -15.77 13.71
N SER A 414 33.63 -16.19 12.74
CA SER A 414 33.85 -17.61 12.48
C SER A 414 35.30 -17.91 12.07
N VAL A 415 36.27 -17.13 12.57
CA VAL A 415 37.67 -17.59 12.68
C VAL A 415 38.11 -17.73 14.15
N ALA A 416 37.35 -17.23 15.12
CA ALA A 416 37.63 -17.41 16.55
C ALA A 416 36.94 -18.66 17.16
N GLY A 417 36.70 -19.69 16.35
CA GLY A 417 36.24 -21.01 16.82
C GLY A 417 37.36 -22.03 17.06
N LEU A 418 38.62 -21.69 16.74
CA LEU A 418 39.82 -22.52 17.00
C LEU A 418 41.03 -21.67 17.43
N GLY A 419 40.79 -20.54 18.08
CA GLY A 419 41.85 -19.65 18.55
C GLY A 419 41.41 -18.97 19.82
N GLY A 420 41.70 -19.59 20.96
CA GLY A 420 41.53 -18.95 22.26
C GLY A 420 42.56 -17.83 22.41
N ASP A 421 42.08 -16.60 22.53
CA ASP A 421 42.85 -15.43 22.91
C ASP A 421 43.40 -15.56 24.34
N VAL A 422 44.67 -15.24 24.52
CA VAL A 422 45.13 -14.48 25.70
C VAL A 422 46.01 -13.33 25.21
N GLU A 423 45.39 -12.16 25.22
CA GLU A 423 45.94 -10.83 25.46
C GLU A 423 47.40 -10.52 25.07
N GLY A 424 47.52 -9.73 24.00
CA GLY A 424 48.30 -8.50 23.97
C GLY A 424 49.81 -8.57 24.19
N VAL A 425 50.58 -8.61 23.10
CA VAL A 425 51.68 -7.66 22.82
C VAL A 425 51.91 -7.62 21.30
N SER A 426 52.09 -6.40 20.81
CA SER A 426 52.64 -6.00 19.52
C SER A 426 53.49 -7.03 18.77
N ALA A 427 53.10 -7.20 17.51
CA ALA A 427 53.94 -7.07 16.32
C ALA A 427 55.33 -7.75 16.30
N SER A 428 55.43 -8.71 15.38
CA SER A 428 56.54 -8.88 14.42
C SER A 428 57.95 -9.06 15.00
N SER A 429 58.50 -10.28 14.86
CA SER A 429 59.91 -10.57 14.46
C SER A 429 60.58 -11.83 15.06
N ALA A 430 59.86 -12.83 15.59
CA ALA A 430 60.51 -14.02 16.18
C ALA A 430 60.11 -15.40 15.60
N GLU A 431 59.02 -15.52 14.85
CA GLU A 431 58.41 -16.83 14.55
C GLU A 431 58.92 -17.58 13.31
N SER A 432 59.97 -17.10 12.65
CA SER A 432 60.68 -17.85 11.59
C SER A 432 61.86 -18.69 12.12
N SER A 433 62.10 -18.70 13.44
CA SER A 433 63.35 -19.20 14.04
C SER A 433 63.33 -20.64 14.56
N LEU A 434 62.18 -21.32 14.56
CA LEU A 434 62.05 -22.65 15.17
C LEU A 434 62.31 -23.81 14.19
N VAL A 435 62.55 -23.52 12.91
CA VAL A 435 62.99 -24.53 11.94
C VAL A 435 64.40 -24.99 12.31
N GLY A 436 64.56 -26.30 12.55
CA GLY A 436 65.78 -26.94 13.05
C GLY A 436 65.77 -27.24 14.55
N ALA A 437 64.81 -26.72 15.33
CA ALA A 437 64.69 -27.01 16.76
C ALA A 437 64.29 -28.47 17.01
N VAL A 438 64.81 -29.05 18.10
CA VAL A 438 64.39 -30.37 18.61
C VAL A 438 63.22 -30.17 19.56
N ALA A 439 62.13 -30.87 19.29
CA ALA A 439 60.89 -30.87 20.04
C ALA A 439 60.62 -32.27 20.61
N VAL A 440 59.70 -32.38 21.57
CA VAL A 440 59.21 -33.68 22.07
C VAL A 440 57.75 -33.85 21.69
N ALA A 441 57.39 -35.00 21.13
CA ALA A 441 56.00 -35.34 20.84
C ALA A 441 55.19 -35.48 22.13
N VAL A 442 54.14 -34.66 22.30
CA VAL A 442 53.26 -34.68 23.49
C VAL A 442 52.06 -35.61 23.28
N SER A 443 51.68 -35.84 22.03
CA SER A 443 50.75 -36.89 21.60
C SER A 443 51.42 -37.84 20.61
N ASP A 444 50.79 -38.98 20.34
CA ASP A 444 51.22 -39.83 19.22
C ASP A 444 51.05 -39.05 17.91
N LEU A 445 52.05 -39.12 17.04
CA LEU A 445 52.06 -38.46 15.73
C LEU A 445 51.69 -39.50 14.66
N MET A 446 50.43 -39.53 14.22
CA MET A 446 49.91 -40.48 13.20
C MET A 446 48.92 -39.86 12.19
N PRO A 447 49.37 -39.10 11.18
CA PRO A 447 50.67 -38.44 11.07
C PRO A 447 50.71 -37.09 11.80
N SER A 448 49.58 -36.61 12.32
CA SER A 448 49.46 -35.32 13.03
C SER A 448 49.30 -35.51 14.54
N GLY A 449 49.74 -34.52 15.31
CA GLY A 449 49.61 -34.44 16.76
C GLY A 449 50.31 -33.20 17.30
N GLU A 450 50.59 -33.14 18.60
CA GLU A 450 51.22 -31.98 19.25
C GLU A 450 52.69 -32.24 19.59
N ILE A 451 53.54 -31.24 19.40
CA ILE A 451 54.93 -31.21 19.86
C ILE A 451 55.13 -30.08 20.86
N GLU A 452 56.09 -30.23 21.77
CA GLU A 452 56.50 -29.19 22.71
C GLU A 452 57.93 -28.71 22.41
N ILE A 453 58.09 -27.40 22.30
CA ILE A 453 59.38 -26.71 22.14
C ILE A 453 59.43 -25.61 23.20
N ASP A 454 60.47 -25.60 24.04
CA ASP A 454 60.67 -24.61 25.11
C ASP A 454 59.43 -24.39 26.00
N GLY A 455 58.69 -25.47 26.30
CA GLY A 455 57.50 -25.45 27.16
C GLY A 455 56.22 -24.93 26.48
N ARG A 456 56.24 -24.69 25.17
CA ARG A 456 55.06 -24.30 24.37
C ARG A 456 54.67 -25.40 23.41
N ARG A 457 53.37 -25.65 23.30
CA ARG A 457 52.81 -26.69 22.43
C ARG A 457 52.45 -26.12 21.06
N TYR A 458 52.72 -26.92 20.04
CA TYR A 458 52.44 -26.59 18.65
C TYR A 458 51.86 -27.81 17.93
N ASP A 459 50.92 -27.58 17.03
CA ASP A 459 50.46 -28.61 16.10
C ASP A 459 51.60 -29.01 15.15
N ALA A 460 51.77 -30.30 14.96
CA ALA A 460 52.81 -30.84 14.10
C ALA A 460 52.34 -32.06 13.29
N LYS A 461 53.01 -32.27 12.16
CA LYS A 461 52.76 -33.39 11.26
C LYS A 461 54.07 -34.02 10.79
N LEU A 462 54.16 -35.35 10.89
CA LEU A 462 55.27 -36.13 10.33
C LEU A 462 55.18 -36.19 8.80
N ASN A 463 56.31 -36.02 8.12
CA ASN A 463 56.41 -36.25 6.67
C ASN A 463 56.18 -37.73 6.32
N PHE A 464 56.75 -38.64 7.12
CA PHE A 464 56.64 -40.09 6.92
C PHE A 464 56.66 -40.84 8.26
N GLY A 465 55.89 -41.92 8.35
CA GLY A 465 55.85 -42.82 9.52
C GLY A 465 54.95 -42.34 10.66
N SER A 466 55.20 -42.88 11.84
CA SER A 466 54.54 -42.53 13.10
C SER A 466 55.56 -42.42 14.23
N ALA A 467 55.29 -41.59 15.22
CA ALA A 467 56.11 -41.49 16.43
C ALA A 467 55.22 -41.52 17.67
N ASP A 468 55.62 -42.30 18.67
CA ASP A 468 54.91 -42.38 19.93
C ASP A 468 55.17 -41.13 20.77
N ARG A 469 54.23 -40.81 21.67
CA ARG A 469 54.42 -39.77 22.68
C ARG A 469 55.75 -39.92 23.42
N GLY A 470 56.49 -38.83 23.53
CA GLY A 470 57.80 -38.75 24.16
C GLY A 470 58.98 -38.86 23.17
N THR A 471 58.71 -39.16 21.90
CA THR A 471 59.76 -39.21 20.86
C THR A 471 60.29 -37.81 20.55
N GLN A 472 61.63 -37.68 20.41
CA GLN A 472 62.24 -36.43 19.95
C GLN A 472 62.08 -36.29 18.44
N VAL A 473 61.62 -35.12 18.00
CA VAL A 473 61.38 -34.79 16.60
C VAL A 473 62.02 -33.45 16.28
N ARG A 474 62.50 -33.27 15.05
CA ARG A 474 63.09 -32.01 14.57
C ARG A 474 62.11 -31.30 13.65
N VAL A 475 61.94 -30.00 13.86
CA VAL A 475 61.13 -29.15 12.96
C VAL A 475 61.87 -28.93 11.65
N VAL A 476 61.26 -29.34 10.54
CA VAL A 476 61.82 -29.25 9.18
C VAL A 476 61.28 -28.04 8.44
N SER A 477 60.01 -27.70 8.63
CA SER A 477 59.39 -26.51 8.03
C SER A 477 58.10 -26.11 8.77
N LYS A 478 57.59 -24.91 8.45
CA LYS A 478 56.28 -24.43 8.94
C LYS A 478 55.27 -24.50 7.80
N SER A 479 54.09 -25.04 8.08
CA SER A 479 52.91 -25.02 7.21
C SER A 479 51.87 -24.03 7.74
N ASP A 480 50.85 -23.73 6.93
CA ASP A 480 49.75 -22.82 7.31
C ASP A 480 48.96 -23.31 8.54
N PHE A 481 49.06 -24.60 8.87
CA PHE A 481 48.28 -25.28 9.92
C PHE A 481 49.15 -25.93 11.02
N GLY A 482 50.44 -25.59 11.12
CA GLY A 482 51.37 -26.17 12.12
C GLY A 482 52.77 -26.47 11.57
N TYR A 483 53.61 -27.18 12.32
CA TYR A 483 54.97 -27.55 11.92
C TYR A 483 55.06 -28.91 11.23
N ILE A 484 55.95 -29.03 10.25
CA ILE A 484 56.34 -30.32 9.69
C ILE A 484 57.57 -30.79 10.44
N VAL A 485 57.52 -32.02 10.95
CA VAL A 485 58.57 -32.62 11.77
C VAL A 485 59.07 -33.94 11.19
N GLU A 486 60.29 -34.31 11.54
CA GLU A 486 60.91 -35.61 11.27
C GLU A 486 61.47 -36.20 12.56
N ILE A 487 61.51 -37.52 12.68
CA ILE A 487 62.09 -38.18 13.86
C ILE A 487 63.57 -37.77 13.95
N ALA A 488 63.98 -37.25 15.11
CA ALA A 488 65.36 -36.85 15.29
C ALA A 488 66.24 -38.11 15.42
N ASP A 489 67.18 -38.29 14.49
CA ASP A 489 68.25 -39.28 14.65
C ASP A 489 69.06 -38.94 15.91
N SER A 490 69.39 -39.97 16.71
CA SER A 490 70.04 -39.85 18.02
C SER A 490 71.50 -39.44 17.95
#